data_AF-A0A7H4MZI7-F1
#
_entry.id   AF-A0A7H4MZI7-F1
#
_cell.length_a   1.000
_cell.length_b   1.000
_cell.length_c   1.000
_cell.angle_alpha   90.00
_cell.angle_beta   90.00
_cell.angle_gamma   90.00
#
_symmetry.space_group_name_H-M   'P 1'
#
loop_
_entity.id
_entity.type
_entity.pdbx_description
1 polymer ?
#
loop_
_entity_poly.entity_id
_entity_poly.type
_entity_poly.pdbx_seq_one_letter_code
_entity_poly.pdbx_strand_id
1 'polypeptide(L)' 'MPHTPAAPIPVAKLLPWALFTALLGLLAIYFVGAEQGATSMFSGTQVHEFFHDARHLLGFPCH' A
#
# COMPACT_ATOMS: atom_id res chain seq x y z
N MET A 1 24.91 20.90 -33.65
CA MET A 1 25.05 21.12 -32.19
C MET A 1 25.29 19.75 -31.55
N PRO A 2 26.36 19.54 -30.76
CA PRO A 2 26.55 18.28 -30.06
C PRO A 2 25.42 18.08 -29.04
N HIS A 3 24.77 16.91 -29.06
CA HIS A 3 23.84 16.49 -28.00
C HIS A 3 24.67 15.94 -26.84
N THR A 4 24.61 16.59 -25.68
CA THR A 4 25.15 16.03 -24.44
C THR A 4 24.17 14.98 -23.93
N PRO A 5 24.56 13.70 -23.82
CA PRO A 5 23.67 12.68 -23.25
C PRO A 5 23.41 13.00 -21.78
N ALA A 6 22.16 12.88 -21.35
CA ALA A 6 21.79 13.06 -19.95
C ALA A 6 22.48 11.99 -19.09
N ALA A 7 23.13 12.44 -18.00
CA ALA A 7 23.76 11.53 -17.06
C ALA A 7 22.69 10.78 -16.24
N PRO A 8 22.87 9.46 -15.95
CA PRO A 8 21.95 8.71 -15.11
C PRO A 8 21.88 9.27 -13.68
N ILE A 9 20.69 9.29 -13.08
CA ILE A 9 20.49 9.71 -11.69
C ILE A 9 20.99 8.59 -10.75
N PRO A 10 21.92 8.85 -9.82
CA PRO A 10 22.39 7.83 -8.88
C PRO A 10 21.26 7.33 -7.97
N VAL A 11 21.14 6.01 -7.79
CA VAL A 11 20.12 5.40 -6.92
C VAL A 11 20.19 5.91 -5.48
N ALA A 12 21.39 6.18 -4.97
CA ALA A 12 21.58 6.76 -3.63
C ALA A 12 20.86 8.11 -3.44
N LYS A 13 20.65 8.88 -4.51
CA LYS A 13 19.89 10.14 -4.47
C LYS A 13 18.38 9.91 -4.42
N LEU A 14 17.91 8.76 -4.92
CA LEU A 14 16.50 8.36 -4.91
C LEU A 14 16.11 7.64 -3.63
N LEU A 15 17.07 6.94 -3.00
CA LEU A 15 16.85 6.11 -1.81
C LEU A 15 16.11 6.82 -0.65
N PRO A 16 16.47 8.04 -0.22
CA PRO A 16 15.75 8.70 0.89
C PRO A 16 14.30 9.03 0.51
N TRP A 17 14.04 9.42 -0.73
CA TRP A 17 12.69 9.71 -1.21
C TRP A 17 11.86 8.44 -1.35
N ALA A 18 12.46 7.37 -1.87
CA ALA A 18 11.80 6.06 -1.97
C ALA A 18 11.45 5.49 -0.59
N LEU A 19 12.34 5.63 0.39
CA LEU A 19 12.06 5.23 1.78
C LEU A 19 10.95 6.09 2.39
N PHE A 20 11.00 7.41 2.18
CA PHE A 20 9.97 8.32 2.67
C PHE A 20 8.59 7.99 2.09
N THR A 21 8.49 7.79 0.77
CA THR A 21 7.22 7.42 0.12
C THR A 21 6.74 6.04 0.54
N ALA A 22 7.65 5.08 0.71
CA ALA A 22 7.31 3.75 1.22
C ALA A 22 6.75 3.83 2.65
N LEU A 23 7.38 4.60 3.53
CA LEU A 23 6.90 4.83 4.91
C LEU A 23 5.52 5.49 4.93
N LEU A 24 5.30 6.52 4.10
CA LEU A 24 3.98 7.14 3.96
C LEU A 24 2.94 6.17 3.39
N GLY A 25 3.33 5.32 2.44
CA GLY A 25 2.46 4.29 1.88
C GLY A 25 2.06 3.24 2.93
N LEU A 26 3.02 2.76 3.73
CA LEU A 26 2.75 1.85 4.84
C LEU A 26 1.84 2.49 5.88
N LEU A 27 2.05 3.77 6.20
CA LEU A 27 1.21 4.53 7.11
C LEU A 27 -0.22 4.67 6.55
N ALA A 28 -0.37 4.95 5.26
CA ALA A 28 -1.67 5.02 4.59
C ALA A 28 -2.37 3.65 4.61
N ILE A 29 -1.65 2.55 4.35
CA ILE A 29 -2.19 1.19 4.44
C ILE A 29 -2.63 0.88 5.87
N TYR A 30 -1.84 1.28 6.88
CA TYR A 30 -2.21 1.14 8.29
C TYR A 30 -3.50 1.91 8.59
N PHE A 31 -3.60 3.19 8.22
CA PHE A 31 -4.83 3.95 8.46
C PHE A 31 -6.03 3.35 7.70
N VAL A 32 -5.88 2.95 6.44
CA VAL A 32 -6.98 2.36 5.64
C VAL A 32 -7.40 0.98 6.17
N GLY A 33 -6.44 0.18 6.65
CA GLY A 33 -6.65 -1.20 7.09
C GLY A 33 -7.03 -1.34 8.56
N ALA A 34 -6.35 -0.60 9.45
CA ALA A 34 -6.58 -0.64 10.89
C ALA A 34 -7.76 0.26 11.31
N GLU A 35 -7.99 1.38 10.63
CA GLU A 35 -9.03 2.35 11.00
C GLU A 35 -10.35 2.14 10.24
N GLN A 36 -10.69 0.91 9.87
CA GLN A 36 -12.04 0.55 9.45
C GLN A 36 -13.12 0.91 10.52
N GLY A 37 -12.71 1.32 11.74
CA GLY A 37 -13.59 1.68 12.86
C GLY A 37 -13.66 3.16 13.30
N ALA A 38 -12.69 4.03 12.96
CA ALA A 38 -12.67 5.41 13.51
C ALA A 38 -13.03 6.52 12.50
N THR A 39 -12.80 6.31 11.19
CA THR A 39 -13.08 7.29 10.12
C THR A 39 -13.96 6.75 8.99
N SER A 40 -14.56 5.59 9.19
CA SER A 40 -15.38 4.91 8.18
C SER A 40 -16.74 5.61 8.00
N MET A 41 -16.97 6.24 6.84
CA MET A 41 -18.31 6.71 6.44
C MET A 41 -19.20 5.58 5.89
N PHE A 42 -18.62 4.45 5.52
CA PHE A 42 -19.32 3.26 5.01
C PHE A 42 -18.79 2.06 5.77
N SER A 43 -19.63 1.46 6.63
CA SER A 43 -19.27 0.27 7.41
C SER A 43 -18.54 -0.72 6.51
N GLY A 44 -17.34 -1.12 6.89
CA GLY A 44 -16.43 -1.95 6.09
C GLY A 44 -16.91 -3.38 5.83
N THR A 45 -18.21 -3.66 5.93
CA THR A 45 -18.82 -4.97 5.72
C THR A 45 -18.46 -5.56 4.36
N GLN A 46 -18.46 -4.76 3.29
CA GLN A 46 -18.17 -5.29 1.96
C GLN A 46 -16.72 -5.75 1.77
N VAL A 47 -15.74 -5.01 2.31
CA VAL A 47 -14.32 -5.41 2.25
C VAL A 47 -14.04 -6.54 3.23
N HIS A 48 -14.64 -6.49 4.42
CA HIS A 48 -14.56 -7.53 5.44
C HIS A 48 -15.08 -8.87 4.92
N GLU A 49 -16.24 -8.88 4.26
CA GLU A 49 -16.84 -10.06 3.62
C GLU A 49 -16.02 -10.53 2.43
N PHE A 50 -15.53 -9.64 1.56
CA PHE A 50 -14.69 -10.03 0.41
C PHE A 50 -13.43 -10.81 0.84
N PHE A 51 -12.73 -10.34 1.88
CA PHE A 51 -11.56 -11.04 2.40
C PHE A 51 -11.93 -12.28 3.22
N HIS A 52 -13.06 -12.25 3.93
CA HIS A 52 -13.61 -13.46 4.55
C HIS A 52 -13.91 -14.54 3.50
N ASP A 53 -14.55 -14.19 2.39
CA ASP A 53 -14.91 -15.11 1.31
C ASP A 53 -13.68 -15.60 0.54
N ALA A 54 -12.68 -14.75 0.31
CA ALA A 54 -11.44 -15.14 -0.33
C ALA A 54 -10.67 -16.21 0.48
N ARG A 55 -10.65 -16.13 1.82
CA ARG A 55 -10.01 -17.17 2.65
C ARG A 55 -10.77 -18.49 2.61
N HIS A 56 -12.11 -18.43 2.57
CA HIS A 56 -12.94 -19.62 2.37
C HIS A 56 -12.70 -20.23 0.98
N LEU A 57 -12.58 -19.41 -0.07
CA LEU A 57 -12.33 -19.85 -1.44
C LEU A 57 -10.95 -20.50 -1.61
N LEU A 58 -9.94 -20.01 -0.90
CA LEU A 58 -8.58 -20.56 -0.89
C LEU A 58 -8.41 -21.75 0.08
N GLY A 59 -9.51 -22.21 0.70
CA GLY A 59 -9.52 -23.40 1.55
C GLY A 59 -8.83 -23.21 2.91
N PHE A 60 -8.56 -21.98 3.33
CA PHE A 60 -8.02 -21.71 4.65
C PHE A 60 -9.09 -21.98 5.70
N PRO A 61 -8.89 -22.94 6.62
CA PRO A 61 -9.89 -23.28 7.62
C PRO A 61 -10.18 -22.09 8.52
N CYS A 62 -11.46 -21.94 8.82
CA CYS A 62 -11.99 -20.86 9.63
C CYS A 62 -12.27 -21.38 11.03
N HIS A 63 -11.21 -21.69 11.79
CA HIS A 63 -11.29 -21.88 13.24
C HIS A 63 -9.99 -21.44 13.91
#